data_AF-A0A1F4X374-F1
#
_entry.id   AF-A0A1F4X374-F1
#
_cell.length_a   1.000
_cell.length_b   1.000
_cell.length_c   1.000
_cell.angle_alpha   90.00
_cell.angle_beta   90.00
_cell.angle_gamma   90.00
#
_symmetry.space_group_name_H-M   'P 1'
#
loop_
_entity.id
_entity.type
_entity.pdbx_description
1 polymer ?
#
loop_
_entity_poly.entity_id
_entity_poly.type
_entity_poly.pdbx_seq_one_letter_code
_entity_poly.pdbx_strand_id
1 'polypeptide(L)'
;MAITMINPKDVMAKKFEESHLFLKLRSLIICGRMFESKAEEHSILHSVGTFDLIDEKMKEQVRSDYELVRANIKNRGFKVLTGKMGVYVQPRTKGPGHGSISRAFYAKRKFLAIILGIEVP
;
A
#
# COMPACT_ATOMS: atom_id res chain seq x y z
N MET A 1 4.46 -4.48 0.04
CA MET A 1 5.23 -3.21 0.13
C MET A 1 4.42 -2.19 0.93
N ALA A 2 5.00 -1.54 1.94
CA ALA A 2 4.34 -0.41 2.61
C ALA A 2 4.39 0.82 1.70
N ILE A 3 3.29 1.57 1.58
CA ILE A 3 3.19 2.74 0.69
C ILE A 3 3.25 4.03 1.51
N THR A 4 2.29 4.23 2.42
CA THR A 4 2.22 5.41 3.29
C THR A 4 1.43 5.12 4.56
N MET A 5 1.64 5.89 5.61
CA MET A 5 0.87 5.80 6.86
C MET A 5 -0.60 6.17 6.64
N ILE A 6 -1.48 5.58 7.43
CA ILE A 6 -2.90 5.96 7.49
C ILE A 6 -3.07 6.93 8.65
N ASN A 7 -3.21 8.22 8.33
CA ASN A 7 -3.70 9.21 9.27
C ASN A 7 -5.23 9.29 9.15
N PRO A 8 -6.00 8.90 10.18
CA PRO A 8 -7.45 8.89 10.10
C PRO A 8 -8.04 10.28 9.84
N LYS A 9 -7.43 11.36 10.34
CA LYS A 9 -7.91 12.73 10.08
C LYS A 9 -7.79 13.08 8.60
N ASP A 10 -6.63 12.80 8.00
CA ASP A 10 -6.37 13.09 6.59
C ASP A 10 -7.25 12.25 5.67
N VAL A 11 -7.38 10.95 5.96
CA VAL A 11 -8.22 10.03 5.16
C VAL A 11 -9.69 10.44 5.21
N MET A 12 -10.15 10.97 6.34
CA MET A 12 -11.51 11.47 6.45
C MET A 12 -11.73 12.78 5.67
N ALA A 13 -10.74 13.67 5.67
CA ALA A 13 -10.82 14.99 5.07
C ALA A 13 -10.63 15.01 3.54
N LYS A 14 -9.75 14.16 3.01
CA LYS A 14 -9.30 14.23 1.60
C LYS A 14 -10.06 13.23 0.73
N LYS A 15 -10.30 13.60 -0.54
CA LYS A 15 -10.70 12.62 -1.57
C LYS A 15 -9.49 11.77 -1.97
N PHE A 16 -9.74 10.67 -2.68
CA PHE A 16 -8.68 9.78 -3.14
C PHE A 16 -7.57 10.52 -3.91
N GLU A 17 -7.92 11.40 -4.84
CA GLU A 17 -6.99 12.13 -5.71
C GLU A 17 -6.12 13.14 -4.95
N GLU A 18 -6.54 13.54 -3.75
CA GLU A 18 -5.81 14.46 -2.86
C GLU A 18 -5.04 13.70 -1.78
N SER A 19 -5.23 12.38 -1.71
CA SER A 19 -4.69 11.54 -0.65
C SER A 19 -3.18 11.33 -0.80
N HIS A 20 -2.49 11.13 0.33
CA HIS A 20 -1.08 10.71 0.33
C HIS A 20 -0.88 9.36 -0.37
N LEU A 21 -1.89 8.49 -0.37
CA LEU A 21 -1.83 7.21 -1.06
C LEU A 21 -1.71 7.43 -2.57
N PHE A 22 -2.61 8.23 -3.16
CA PHE A 22 -2.58 8.54 -4.57
C PHE A 22 -1.30 9.30 -4.95
N LEU A 23 -0.91 10.32 -4.18
CA LEU A 23 0.32 11.08 -4.43
C LEU A 23 1.57 10.19 -4.50
N LYS A 24 1.65 9.16 -3.65
CA LYS A 24 2.76 8.19 -3.67
C LYS A 24 2.67 7.22 -4.84
N LEU A 25 1.48 6.78 -5.22
CA LEU A 25 1.28 5.86 -6.35
C LEU A 25 1.29 6.53 -7.72
N ARG A 26 1.19 7.86 -7.77
CA ARG A 26 1.19 8.65 -9.01
C ARG A 26 2.45 8.40 -9.83
N SER A 27 3.60 8.29 -9.16
CA SER A 27 4.85 7.89 -9.82
C SER A 27 5.84 7.32 -8.80
N LEU A 28 6.44 6.19 -9.14
CA LEU A 28 7.36 5.43 -8.32
C LEU A 28 8.56 4.96 -9.14
N ILE A 29 9.74 5.02 -8.52
CA ILE A 29 10.89 4.20 -8.91
C ILE A 29 10.87 2.96 -8.02
N ILE A 30 10.93 1.78 -8.65
CA ILE A 30 10.87 0.49 -7.99
C ILE A 30 12.23 -0.19 -8.12
N CYS A 31 12.85 -0.46 -6.98
CA CYS A 31 14.12 -1.18 -6.90
C CYS A 31 13.85 -2.61 -6.37
N GLY A 32 13.88 -3.58 -7.27
CA GLY A 32 13.83 -5.00 -6.91
C GLY A 32 15.20 -5.46 -6.44
N ARG A 33 15.29 -5.99 -5.22
CA ARG A 33 16.51 -6.59 -4.67
C ARG A 33 16.32 -8.08 -4.43
N MET A 34 17.40 -8.85 -4.54
CA MET A 34 17.40 -10.23 -4.11
C MET A 34 17.37 -10.29 -2.57
N PHE A 35 16.51 -11.14 -2.03
CA PHE A 35 16.51 -11.47 -0.61
C PHE A 35 17.15 -12.85 -0.44
N GLU A 36 18.35 -12.88 0.13
CA GLU A 36 19.07 -14.13 0.35
C GLU A 36 18.81 -14.70 1.74
N SER A 37 18.99 -13.88 2.78
CA SER A 37 18.77 -14.30 4.17
C SER A 37 18.45 -13.11 5.07
N LYS A 38 18.01 -13.40 6.30
CA LYS A 38 17.79 -12.40 7.35
C LYS A 38 19.07 -11.83 7.95
N ALA A 39 20.23 -12.47 7.72
CA ALA A 39 21.51 -11.97 8.20
C ALA A 39 21.93 -10.69 7.46
N GLU A 40 21.45 -10.52 6.21
CA GLU A 40 21.62 -9.31 5.39
C GLU A 40 23.10 -8.87 5.23
N GLU A 41 24.01 -9.84 5.09
CA GLU A 41 25.46 -9.62 4.94
C GLU A 41 25.80 -8.85 3.65
N HIS A 42 25.01 -9.05 2.60
CA HIS A 42 25.04 -8.26 1.36
C HIS A 42 23.65 -8.18 0.72
N SER A 43 23.48 -7.26 -0.22
CA SER A 43 22.22 -7.06 -0.95
C SER A 43 22.50 -6.73 -2.40
N ILE A 44 21.93 -7.52 -3.31
CA ILE A 44 22.07 -7.32 -4.76
C ILE A 44 20.85 -6.60 -5.30
N LEU A 45 21.06 -5.44 -5.92
CA LEU A 45 20.05 -4.77 -6.73
C LEU A 45 19.86 -5.55 -8.03
N HIS A 46 18.71 -6.19 -8.18
CA HIS A 46 18.41 -7.06 -9.32
C HIS A 46 17.80 -6.27 -10.49
N SER A 47 16.96 -5.28 -10.20
CA SER A 47 16.21 -4.54 -11.22
C SER A 47 15.80 -3.17 -10.72
N VAL A 48 15.73 -2.21 -11.65
CA VAL A 48 15.14 -0.89 -11.44
C VAL A 48 14.10 -0.67 -12.52
N GLY A 49 12.91 -0.25 -12.11
CA GLY A 49 11.82 0.09 -13.02
C GLY A 49 11.03 1.28 -12.50
N THR A 50 10.04 1.69 -13.27
CA THR A 50 9.11 2.76 -12.89
C THR A 50 7.68 2.25 -12.89
N PHE A 51 6.86 2.82 -12.03
CA PHE A 51 5.43 2.54 -11.98
C PHE A 51 4.67 3.85 -11.77
N ASP A 52 3.71 4.11 -12.65
CA ASP A 52 2.78 5.23 -12.51
C ASP A 52 1.34 4.69 -12.49
N LEU A 53 0.52 5.14 -11.55
CA LEU A 53 -0.90 4.76 -11.48
C LEU A 53 -1.74 5.54 -12.51
N ILE A 54 -1.54 5.21 -13.78
CA ILE A 54 -2.18 5.87 -14.94
C ILE A 54 -3.31 5.05 -15.57
N ASP A 55 -3.29 3.72 -15.41
CA ASP A 55 -4.38 2.87 -15.90
C ASP A 55 -5.66 3.13 -15.09
N GLU A 56 -6.72 3.55 -15.77
CA GLU A 56 -7.95 4.00 -15.10
C GLU A 56 -8.66 2.87 -14.34
N LYS A 57 -8.63 1.62 -14.84
CA LYS A 57 -9.22 0.48 -14.12
C LYS A 57 -8.47 0.20 -12.81
N MET A 58 -7.14 0.24 -12.87
CA MET A 58 -6.29 0.05 -11.71
C MET A 58 -6.46 1.18 -10.70
N LYS A 59 -6.48 2.43 -11.19
CA LYS A 59 -6.72 3.62 -10.38
C LYS A 59 -8.08 3.58 -9.69
N GLU A 60 -9.14 3.16 -10.38
CA GLU A 60 -10.46 2.96 -9.78
C GLU A 60 -10.46 1.87 -8.70
N GLN A 61 -9.75 0.75 -8.92
CA GLN A 61 -9.65 -0.27 -7.89
C GLN A 61 -8.90 0.23 -6.63
N VAL A 62 -7.82 1.00 -6.81
CA VAL A 62 -7.09 1.61 -5.68
C VAL A 62 -7.97 2.67 -4.98
N ARG A 63 -8.75 3.45 -5.74
CA ARG A 63 -9.75 4.39 -5.21
C ARG A 63 -10.79 3.66 -4.36
N SER A 64 -11.36 2.56 -4.87
CA SER A 64 -12.34 1.73 -4.16
C SER A 64 -11.77 1.19 -2.85
N ASP A 65 -10.51 0.71 -2.86
CA ASP A 65 -9.84 0.24 -1.65
C ASP A 65 -9.60 1.36 -0.62
N TYR A 66 -9.25 2.57 -1.08
CA TYR A 66 -9.10 3.75 -0.24
C TYR A 66 -10.44 4.14 0.40
N GLU A 67 -11.50 4.21 -0.38
CA GLU A 67 -12.84 4.57 0.09
C GLU A 67 -13.41 3.51 1.04
N LEU A 68 -13.10 2.23 0.83
CA LEU A 68 -13.42 1.16 1.78
C LEU A 68 -12.77 1.42 3.16
N VAL A 69 -11.50 1.81 3.18
CA VAL A 69 -10.79 2.17 4.42
C VAL A 69 -11.41 3.42 5.04
N ARG A 70 -11.67 4.47 4.25
CA ARG A 70 -12.29 5.72 4.70
C ARG A 70 -13.67 5.48 5.33
N ALA A 71 -14.53 4.72 4.66
CA ALA A 71 -15.86 4.39 5.16
C ALA A 71 -15.80 3.61 6.49
N ASN A 72 -14.85 2.68 6.65
CA ASN A 72 -14.69 1.95 7.91
C ASN A 72 -14.18 2.86 9.04
N ILE A 73 -13.24 3.77 8.77
CA ILE A 73 -12.80 4.77 9.76
C ILE A 73 -13.99 5.64 10.18
N LYS A 74 -14.79 6.12 9.22
CA LYS A 74 -15.96 6.97 9.47
C LYS A 74 -17.03 6.29 10.31
N ASN A 75 -17.40 5.07 9.94
CA ASN A 75 -18.62 4.44 10.45
C ASN A 75 -18.36 3.49 11.63
N ARG A 76 -17.13 2.98 11.77
CA ARG A 76 -16.79 1.91 12.72
C ARG A 76 -15.53 2.20 13.53
N GLY A 77 -14.85 3.30 13.24
CA GLY A 77 -13.62 3.71 13.90
C GLY A 77 -12.37 3.01 13.37
N PHE A 78 -11.21 3.54 13.74
CA PHE A 78 -9.91 3.11 13.19
C PHE A 78 -9.51 1.66 13.51
N LYS A 79 -9.99 1.11 14.63
CA LYS A 79 -9.56 -0.21 15.12
C LYS A 79 -10.06 -1.36 14.24
N VAL A 80 -11.10 -1.17 13.43
CA VAL A 80 -11.64 -2.23 12.58
C VAL A 80 -10.80 -2.50 11.34
N LEU A 81 -9.84 -1.63 11.03
CA LEU A 81 -8.97 -1.78 9.87
C LEU A 81 -8.14 -3.06 9.99
N THR A 82 -8.22 -3.90 8.96
CA THR A 82 -7.59 -5.22 8.90
C THR A 82 -6.99 -5.51 7.53
N GLY A 83 -5.93 -6.33 7.48
CA GLY A 83 -5.26 -6.74 6.25
C GLY A 83 -6.14 -7.54 5.28
N LYS A 84 -7.32 -8.00 5.72
CA LYS A 84 -8.29 -8.66 4.84
C LYS A 84 -8.96 -7.68 3.87
N MET A 85 -8.97 -6.38 4.18
CA MET A 85 -9.60 -5.36 3.35
C MET A 85 -8.83 -5.09 2.05
N GLY A 86 -9.57 -4.62 1.05
CA GLY A 86 -9.07 -4.16 -0.25
C GLY A 86 -8.55 -5.27 -1.17
N VAL A 87 -8.40 -4.93 -2.45
CA VAL A 87 -7.99 -5.83 -3.54
C VAL A 87 -6.53 -5.60 -3.93
N TYR A 88 -6.12 -4.34 -4.05
CA TYR A 88 -4.77 -3.92 -4.39
C TYR A 88 -4.03 -3.29 -3.22
N VAL A 89 -4.70 -2.48 -2.42
CA VAL A 89 -4.13 -1.88 -1.21
C VAL A 89 -4.90 -2.28 0.03
N GLN A 90 -4.19 -2.52 1.13
CA GLN A 90 -4.75 -2.99 2.40
C GLN A 90 -4.19 -2.16 3.57
N PRO A 91 -4.98 -1.92 4.63
CA PRO A 91 -4.45 -1.43 5.89
C PRO A 91 -3.77 -2.57 6.66
N ARG A 92 -2.52 -2.36 7.10
CA ARG A 92 -1.80 -3.32 7.97
C ARG A 92 -1.15 -2.57 9.12
N THR A 93 -0.98 -3.27 10.25
CA THR A 93 -0.17 -2.77 11.37
C THR A 93 1.25 -2.47 10.90
N LYS A 94 1.79 -1.31 11.27
CA LYS A 94 3.21 -1.00 11.08
C LYS A 94 3.95 -1.23 12.41
N GLY A 95 5.09 -1.92 12.34
CA GLY A 95 5.93 -2.27 13.49
C GLY A 95 5.80 -3.74 13.93
N PRO A 96 6.67 -4.19 14.85
CA PRO A 96 6.89 -5.61 15.17
C PRO A 96 5.76 -6.32 15.95
N GLY A 97 4.57 -5.73 16.10
CA GLY A 97 3.60 -6.15 17.12
C GLY A 97 3.99 -5.59 18.49
N HIS A 98 3.21 -5.86 19.55
CA HIS A 98 3.35 -5.28 20.91
C HIS A 98 2.78 -3.85 21.09
N GLY A 99 1.47 -3.67 20.86
CA GLY A 99 0.77 -2.42 21.23
C GLY A 99 0.76 -1.31 20.17
N SER A 100 1.48 -1.47 19.06
CA SER A 100 1.39 -0.52 17.93
C SER A 100 -0.02 -0.54 17.33
N ILE A 101 -0.75 0.57 17.53
CA ILE A 101 -2.06 0.82 16.93
C ILE A 101 -1.96 1.43 15.53
N SER A 102 -0.77 1.84 15.10
CA SER A 102 -0.58 2.55 13.84
C SER A 102 -0.79 1.62 12.64
N ARG A 103 -1.42 2.15 11.58
CA ARG A 103 -1.67 1.45 10.31
C ARG A 103 -0.99 2.17 9.17
N ALA A 104 -0.57 1.43 8.16
CA ALA A 104 -0.16 1.96 6.86
C ALA A 104 -0.95 1.27 5.74
N PHE A 105 -1.06 1.93 4.60
CA PHE A 105 -1.47 1.31 3.35
C PHE A 105 -0.32 0.46 2.83
N TYR A 106 -0.59 -0.81 2.53
CA TYR A 106 0.34 -1.74 1.91
C TYR A 106 -0.21 -2.22 0.58
N ALA A 107 0.64 -2.32 -0.43
CA ALA A 107 0.32 -3.07 -1.65
C ALA A 107 0.19 -4.56 -1.32
N LYS A 108 -0.92 -5.19 -1.73
CA LYS A 108 -1.13 -6.64 -1.71
C LYS A 108 -0.25 -7.31 -2.75
N ARG A 109 0.03 -8.62 -2.60
CA ARG A 109 0.91 -9.38 -3.51
C ARG A 109 0.50 -9.23 -4.98
N LYS A 110 -0.80 -9.34 -5.27
CA LYS A 110 -1.35 -9.13 -6.62
C LYS A 110 -0.98 -7.76 -7.20
N PHE A 111 -1.10 -6.69 -6.41
CA PHE A 111 -0.74 -5.36 -6.88
C PHE A 111 0.76 -5.15 -6.97
N LEU A 112 1.53 -5.72 -6.04
CA LEU A 112 2.98 -5.65 -6.08
C LEU A 112 3.55 -6.31 -7.34
N ALA A 113 2.95 -7.41 -7.78
CA ALA A 113 3.37 -8.09 -9.01
C ALA A 113 3.11 -7.23 -10.25
N ILE A 114 1.95 -6.55 -10.31
CA ILE A 114 1.66 -5.54 -11.33
C ILE A 114 2.71 -4.41 -11.30
N ILE A 115 3.02 -3.88 -10.11
CA ILE A 115 4.04 -2.82 -9.92
C ILE A 115 5.42 -3.28 -10.39
N LEU A 116 5.77 -4.54 -10.17
CA LEU A 116 7.04 -5.13 -10.56
C LEU A 116 7.08 -5.64 -12.01
N GLY A 117 5.93 -5.66 -12.72
CA GLY A 117 5.83 -6.26 -14.05
C GLY A 117 6.09 -7.76 -14.07
N ILE A 118 5.73 -8.48 -13.00
CA ILE A 118 5.93 -9.93 -12.87
C ILE A 118 4.58 -10.66 -12.72
N GLU A 119 4.53 -11.92 -13.14
CA GLU A 119 3.36 -12.78 -12.89
C GLU A 119 3.35 -13.27 -11.44
N VAL A 120 2.15 -13.38 -10.85
CA VAL A 120 1.97 -14.06 -9.56
C VAL A 120 1.66 -15.53 -9.85
N PRO A 121 2.41 -16.50 -9.31
CA PRO A 121 2.02 -17.90 -9.40
C PRO A 121 0.71 -18.20 -8.68
#